data_AF-A0A3M1KNF3-F1
#
_entry.id   AF-A0A3M1KNF3-F1
#
_cell.length_a   1.000
_cell.length_b   1.000
_cell.length_c   1.000
_cell.angle_alpha   90.00
_cell.angle_beta   90.00
_cell.angle_gamma   90.00
#
_symmetry.space_group_name_H-M   'P 1'
#
loop_
_entity.id
_entity.type
_entity.pdbx_description
1 polymer ?
#
loop_
_entity_poly.entity_id
_entity_poly.type
_entity_poly.pdbx_seq_one_letter_code
_entity_poly.pdbx_strand_id
1 'polypeptide(L)'
;LPPPPPTGRKEKILKELDRSKLRTGQILRIDKLYFPADKTTFTPDSYEVLDEIFEFLANNPDVRVEIGGHTNTIPEHDYCDRLSTARAKAVVDYLINKGIDSTRLTYKGYGKRFPLIKNDKYNPEARKKNQRVEIKILSMDG
;
A
#
# COMPACT_ATOMS: atom_id res chain seq x y z
N LEU A 1 -36.71 11.05 16.07
CA LEU A 1 -35.43 11.02 16.82
C LEU A 1 -34.30 11.23 15.82
N PRO A 2 -33.32 12.11 16.07
CA PRO A 2 -32.11 12.13 15.26
C PRO A 2 -31.36 10.79 15.44
N PRO A 3 -30.66 10.30 14.40
CA PRO A 3 -29.83 9.11 14.54
C PRO A 3 -28.76 9.35 15.62
N PRO A 4 -28.38 8.31 16.39
CA PRO A 4 -27.28 8.43 17.33
C PRO A 4 -26.00 8.82 16.56
N PRO A 5 -25.15 9.70 17.12
CA PRO A 5 -23.86 9.99 16.50
C PRO A 5 -23.08 8.68 16.34
N PRO A 6 -22.40 8.47 15.19
CA PRO A 6 -21.63 7.26 14.97
C PRO A 6 -20.62 7.10 16.11
N THR A 7 -20.76 5.99 16.83
CA THR A 7 -19.96 5.65 18.01
C THR A 7 -18.49 5.57 17.61
N GLY A 8 -17.69 6.48 18.18
CA GLY A 8 -16.23 6.44 18.27
C GLY A 8 -15.50 6.21 16.95
N ARG A 9 -14.92 7.27 16.37
CA ARG A 9 -13.99 7.14 15.25
C ARG A 9 -12.85 6.20 15.70
N LYS A 10 -12.81 4.97 15.18
CA LYS A 10 -11.66 4.08 15.37
C LYS A 10 -10.40 4.85 14.99
N GLU A 11 -9.35 4.69 15.78
CA GLU A 11 -8.06 5.32 15.47
C GLU A 11 -7.55 4.80 14.12
N LYS A 12 -7.21 5.71 13.20
CA LYS A 12 -6.70 5.34 11.87
C LYS A 12 -5.40 4.55 12.00
N ILE A 13 -5.30 3.46 11.25
CA ILE A 13 -4.09 2.66 11.11
C ILE A 13 -3.02 3.48 10.37
N LEU A 14 -3.40 4.16 9.28
CA LEU A 14 -2.49 4.92 8.44
C LEU A 14 -2.46 6.40 8.86
N LYS A 15 -1.85 6.67 10.02
CA LYS A 15 -1.73 8.03 10.58
C LYS A 15 -0.97 9.01 9.67
N GLU A 16 -0.12 8.49 8.78
CA GLU A 16 0.65 9.28 7.82
C GLU A 16 -0.19 9.72 6.60
N LEU A 17 -1.35 9.10 6.35
CA LEU A 17 -2.31 9.54 5.31
C LEU A 17 -3.15 10.72 5.81
N ASP A 18 -2.45 11.81 6.14
CA ASP A 18 -2.99 13.09 6.52
C ASP A 18 -2.57 14.13 5.49
N ARG A 19 -3.53 14.60 4.68
CA ARG A 19 -3.31 15.55 3.58
C ARG A 19 -2.44 16.74 4.00
N SER A 20 -2.61 17.27 5.21
CA SER A 20 -1.87 18.44 5.71
C SER A 20 -0.36 18.20 5.87
N LYS A 21 0.05 16.93 5.94
CA LYS A 21 1.45 16.50 6.10
C LYS A 21 2.06 15.95 4.82
N LEU A 22 1.26 15.77 3.76
CA LEU A 22 1.72 15.16 2.52
C LEU A 22 2.44 16.13 1.61
N ARG A 23 3.40 15.59 0.86
CA ARG A 23 4.11 16.30 -0.21
C ARG A 23 4.24 15.42 -1.44
N THR A 24 4.22 16.04 -2.62
CA THR A 24 4.57 15.37 -3.87
C THR A 24 5.97 14.73 -3.77
N GLY A 25 6.09 13.49 -4.24
CA GLY A 25 7.30 12.68 -4.14
C GLY A 25 7.46 11.91 -2.83
N GLN A 26 6.64 12.19 -1.80
CA GLN A 26 6.69 11.47 -0.53
C GLN A 26 6.30 10.01 -0.71
N ILE A 27 7.02 9.12 -0.04
CA ILE A 27 6.76 7.69 0.02
C ILE A 27 6.28 7.34 1.42
N LEU A 28 5.10 6.75 1.50
CA LEU A 28 4.45 6.30 2.72
C LEU A 28 4.50 4.78 2.77
N ARG A 29 4.81 4.22 3.94
CA ARG A 29 4.79 2.77 4.14
C ARG A 29 3.41 2.34 4.59
N ILE A 30 2.91 1.27 3.98
CA ILE A 30 1.60 0.74 4.32
C ILE A 30 1.79 -0.44 5.26
N ASP A 31 1.74 -0.13 6.55
CA ASP A 31 1.75 -1.15 7.59
C ASP A 31 0.43 -1.92 7.59
N LYS A 32 0.49 -3.17 8.07
CA LYS A 32 -0.66 -4.09 8.17
C LYS A 32 -1.30 -4.52 6.84
N LEU A 33 -0.75 -4.14 5.69
CA LEU A 33 -1.12 -4.73 4.41
C LEU A 33 -0.25 -5.97 4.13
N TYR A 34 -0.88 -7.14 4.15
CA TYR A 34 -0.20 -8.42 4.04
C TYR A 34 -0.77 -9.31 2.92
N PHE A 35 0.11 -10.16 2.41
CA PHE A 35 -0.21 -11.21 1.47
C PHE A 35 0.23 -12.54 2.07
N PRO A 36 -0.57 -13.62 1.93
CA PRO A 36 -0.06 -14.95 2.20
C PRO A 36 1.16 -15.26 1.32
N ALA A 37 1.97 -16.24 1.76
CA ALA A 37 3.15 -16.69 1.02
C ALA A 37 2.78 -17.03 -0.43
N ASP A 38 3.55 -16.50 -1.37
CA ASP A 38 3.42 -16.71 -2.82
C ASP A 38 2.04 -16.39 -3.43
N LYS A 39 1.19 -15.67 -2.70
CA LYS A 39 -0.13 -15.21 -3.17
C LYS A 39 -0.14 -13.71 -3.43
N THR A 40 -1.08 -13.32 -4.28
CA THR A 40 -1.46 -11.94 -4.61
C THR A 40 -2.78 -11.52 -3.97
N THR A 41 -3.49 -12.46 -3.34
CA THR A 41 -4.70 -12.19 -2.54
C THR A 41 -4.33 -11.60 -1.19
N PHE A 42 -5.15 -10.68 -0.67
CA PHE A 42 -4.95 -10.05 0.63
C PHE A 42 -5.34 -10.96 1.79
N THR A 43 -4.74 -10.77 2.96
CA THR A 43 -5.27 -11.35 4.20
C THR A 43 -6.52 -10.60 4.65
N PRO A 44 -7.42 -11.20 5.47
CA PRO A 44 -8.59 -10.51 6.01
C PRO A 44 -8.26 -9.17 6.70
N ASP A 45 -7.20 -9.15 7.51
CA ASP A 45 -6.77 -7.94 8.23
C ASP A 45 -6.30 -6.79 7.31
N SER A 46 -5.92 -7.11 6.06
CA SER A 46 -5.44 -6.12 5.10
C SER A 46 -6.57 -5.25 4.54
N TYR A 47 -7.83 -5.73 4.59
CA TYR A 47 -8.95 -4.98 4.03
C TYR A 47 -9.24 -3.69 4.82
N GLU A 48 -9.03 -3.66 6.13
CA GLU A 48 -9.19 -2.42 6.93
C GLU A 48 -8.19 -1.33 6.46
N VAL A 49 -6.97 -1.74 6.12
CA VAL A 49 -5.93 -0.83 5.60
C VAL A 49 -6.24 -0.37 4.17
N LEU A 50 -6.69 -1.28 3.31
CA LEU A 50 -7.12 -0.94 1.95
C LEU A 50 -8.29 0.04 1.95
N ASP A 51 -9.21 -0.11 2.90
CA ASP A 51 -10.35 0.77 3.08
C ASP A 51 -9.91 2.17 3.51
N GLU A 52 -8.94 2.30 4.42
CA GLU A 52 -8.37 3.61 4.77
C GLU A 52 -7.67 4.30 3.59
N ILE A 53 -6.99 3.54 2.72
CA ILE A 53 -6.38 4.08 1.49
C ILE A 53 -7.47 4.56 0.54
N PHE A 54 -8.51 3.76 0.34
CA PHE A 54 -9.66 4.12 -0.48
C PHE A 54 -10.33 5.39 0.03
N GLU A 55 -10.68 5.46 1.31
CA GLU A 55 -11.29 6.64 1.93
C GLU A 55 -10.42 7.88 1.76
N PHE A 56 -9.11 7.75 1.94
CA PHE A 56 -8.20 8.86 1.71
C PHE A 56 -8.26 9.34 0.25
N LEU A 57 -8.14 8.44 -0.73
CA LEU A 57 -8.15 8.81 -2.14
C LEU A 57 -9.52 9.32 -2.63
N ALA A 58 -10.61 8.81 -2.07
CA ALA A 58 -11.97 9.27 -2.36
C ALA A 58 -12.20 10.71 -1.86
N ASN A 59 -11.68 11.04 -0.67
CA ASN A 59 -11.80 12.39 -0.11
C ASN A 59 -10.80 13.40 -0.71
N ASN A 60 -9.85 12.95 -1.53
CA ASN A 60 -8.80 13.79 -2.11
C ASN A 60 -8.68 13.54 -3.62
N PRO A 61 -9.67 13.96 -4.43
CA PRO A 61 -9.77 13.58 -5.85
C PRO A 61 -8.61 14.06 -6.75
N ASP A 62 -7.89 15.07 -6.30
CA ASP A 62 -6.70 15.65 -6.94
C ASP A 62 -5.41 14.86 -6.70
N VAL A 63 -5.41 13.95 -5.72
CA VAL A 63 -4.22 13.16 -5.37
C VAL A 63 -4.06 11.99 -6.34
N ARG A 64 -2.85 11.87 -6.91
CA ARG A 64 -2.42 10.73 -7.74
C ARG A 64 -1.29 9.98 -7.04
N VAL A 65 -1.30 8.65 -7.12
CA VAL A 65 -0.35 7.81 -6.40
C VAL A 65 0.21 6.66 -7.24
N GLU A 66 1.43 6.25 -6.90
CA GLU A 66 2.01 4.98 -7.33
C GLU A 66 2.00 3.99 -6.15
N ILE A 67 1.49 2.79 -6.38
CA ILE A 67 1.60 1.67 -5.45
C ILE A 67 2.89 0.89 -5.74
N GLY A 68 3.82 0.89 -4.81
CA GLY A 68 5.10 0.18 -4.90
C GLY A 68 5.07 -1.15 -4.15
N GLY A 69 5.37 -2.26 -4.82
CA GLY A 69 5.51 -3.57 -4.20
C GLY A 69 6.98 -3.96 -3.99
N HIS A 70 7.30 -4.55 -2.84
CA HIS A 70 8.65 -5.07 -2.54
C HIS A 70 8.60 -6.49 -1.99
N THR A 71 9.68 -7.24 -2.21
CA THR A 71 9.88 -8.59 -1.64
C THR A 71 11.06 -8.61 -0.66
N ASN A 72 11.22 -9.73 0.04
CA ASN A 72 12.48 -10.03 0.75
C ASN A 72 13.57 -10.48 -0.26
N THR A 73 14.78 -10.73 0.22
CA THR A 73 15.90 -11.08 -0.66
C THR A 73 16.04 -12.58 -0.99
N ILE A 74 15.17 -13.44 -0.44
CA ILE A 74 15.32 -14.91 -0.54
C ILE A 74 15.12 -15.43 -1.97
N PRO A 75 14.00 -15.17 -2.67
CA PRO A 75 13.76 -15.76 -3.99
C PRO A 75 14.64 -15.14 -5.08
N GLU A 76 14.65 -15.79 -6.25
CA GLU A 76 15.31 -15.28 -7.44
C GLU A 76 14.79 -13.92 -7.89
N HIS A 77 15.63 -13.15 -8.59
CA HIS A 77 15.31 -11.77 -9.02
C HIS A 77 14.04 -11.70 -9.86
N ASP A 78 13.91 -12.52 -10.91
CA ASP A 78 12.76 -12.50 -11.81
C ASP A 78 11.47 -12.92 -11.11
N TYR A 79 11.57 -13.80 -10.11
CA TYR A 79 10.43 -14.18 -9.29
C TYR A 79 9.98 -13.01 -8.41
N CYS A 80 10.93 -12.36 -7.73
CA CYS A 80 10.69 -11.17 -6.91
C CYS A 80 10.02 -10.05 -7.72
N ASP A 81 10.45 -9.84 -8.96
CA ASP A 81 9.93 -8.80 -9.85
C ASP A 81 8.49 -9.08 -10.26
N ARG A 82 8.20 -10.32 -10.68
CA ARG A 82 6.84 -10.73 -11.02
C ARG A 82 5.91 -10.64 -9.81
N LEU A 83 6.33 -11.17 -8.66
CA LEU A 83 5.51 -11.21 -7.45
C LEU A 83 5.22 -9.80 -6.91
N SER A 84 6.24 -8.94 -6.81
CA SER A 84 6.05 -7.57 -6.34
C SER A 84 5.15 -6.76 -7.27
N THR A 85 5.31 -6.92 -8.59
CA THR A 85 4.46 -6.25 -9.58
C THR A 85 3.01 -6.70 -9.46
N ALA A 86 2.78 -8.01 -9.36
CA ALA A 86 1.43 -8.56 -9.26
C ALA A 86 0.72 -8.13 -7.97
N ARG A 87 1.45 -8.03 -6.85
CA ARG A 87 0.91 -7.54 -5.57
C ARG A 87 0.56 -6.05 -5.62
N ALA A 88 1.43 -5.22 -6.19
CA ALA A 88 1.15 -3.80 -6.38
C ALA A 88 -0.06 -3.59 -7.30
N LYS A 89 -0.16 -4.36 -8.38
CA LYS A 89 -1.32 -4.36 -9.27
C LYS A 89 -2.60 -4.77 -8.54
N ALA A 90 -2.56 -5.80 -7.71
CA ALA A 90 -3.74 -6.25 -6.96
C ALA A 90 -4.31 -5.14 -6.07
N VAL A 91 -3.46 -4.30 -5.45
CA VAL A 91 -3.89 -3.14 -4.66
C VAL A 91 -4.56 -2.09 -5.55
N VAL A 92 -3.96 -1.78 -6.71
CA VAL A 92 -4.58 -0.85 -7.67
C VAL A 92 -5.92 -1.38 -8.16
N ASP A 93 -6.00 -2.65 -8.57
CA ASP A 93 -7.24 -3.27 -9.03
C ASP A 93 -8.32 -3.22 -7.95
N TYR A 94 -7.96 -3.45 -6.68
CA TYR A 94 -8.88 -3.32 -5.55
C TYR A 94 -9.45 -1.89 -5.43
N LEU A 95 -8.57 -0.88 -5.48
CA LEU A 95 -8.98 0.53 -5.36
C LEU A 95 -9.85 0.98 -6.55
N ILE A 96 -9.52 0.53 -7.76
CA ILE A 96 -10.33 0.77 -8.96
C ILE A 96 -11.72 0.13 -8.81
N ASN A 97 -11.78 -1.13 -8.38
CA ASN A 97 -13.05 -1.84 -8.17
C ASN A 97 -13.92 -1.18 -7.09
N LYS A 98 -13.31 -0.48 -6.12
CA LYS A 98 -14.04 0.35 -5.16
C LYS A 98 -14.46 1.73 -5.68
N GLY A 99 -13.98 2.14 -6.86
CA GLY A 99 -14.42 3.35 -7.54
C GLY A 99 -13.39 4.48 -7.63
N ILE A 100 -12.11 4.23 -7.34
CA ILE A 100 -11.06 5.21 -7.63
C ILE A 100 -10.76 5.20 -9.13
N ASP A 101 -10.72 6.38 -9.74
CA ASP A 101 -10.38 6.53 -11.15
C ASP A 101 -8.98 5.96 -11.46
N SER A 102 -8.91 5.07 -12.44
CA SER A 102 -7.66 4.41 -12.85
C SER A 102 -6.54 5.37 -13.27
N THR A 103 -6.86 6.55 -13.79
CA THR A 103 -5.89 7.57 -14.20
C THR A 103 -5.14 8.19 -13.03
N ARG A 104 -5.65 8.00 -11.80
CA ARG A 104 -5.03 8.48 -10.56
C ARG A 104 -4.09 7.46 -9.93
N LEU A 105 -4.03 6.25 -10.46
CA LEU A 105 -3.33 5.12 -9.88
C LEU A 105 -2.31 4.55 -10.86
N THR A 106 -1.08 4.39 -10.39
CA THR A 106 -0.08 3.56 -11.06
C THR A 106 0.43 2.49 -10.10
N TYR A 107 1.09 1.45 -10.63
CA TYR A 107 1.72 0.43 -9.82
C TYR A 107 3.11 0.09 -10.35
N LYS A 108 3.99 -0.34 -9.44
CA LYS A 108 5.35 -0.76 -9.79
C LYS A 108 5.86 -1.86 -8.87
N GLY A 109 6.40 -2.92 -9.46
CA GLY A 109 7.17 -3.93 -8.75
C GLY A 109 8.63 -3.53 -8.61
N TYR A 110 9.06 -3.29 -7.38
CA TYR A 110 10.45 -2.98 -7.06
C TYR A 110 11.30 -4.22 -6.76
N GLY A 111 10.66 -5.40 -6.69
CA GLY A 111 11.32 -6.67 -6.36
C GLY A 111 12.11 -6.56 -5.07
N LYS A 112 13.33 -7.12 -5.09
CA LYS A 112 14.28 -7.08 -3.97
C LYS A 112 15.35 -5.99 -4.08
N ARG A 113 15.21 -5.05 -5.04
CA ARG A 113 16.23 -4.02 -5.33
C ARG A 113 16.36 -2.94 -4.25
N PHE A 114 15.29 -2.68 -3.51
CA PHE A 114 15.22 -1.61 -2.52
C PHE A 114 14.84 -2.18 -1.14
N PRO A 115 15.73 -2.92 -0.47
CA PRO A 115 15.46 -3.45 0.87
C PRO A 115 15.54 -2.33 1.91
N LEU A 116 14.63 -2.33 2.88
CA LEU A 116 14.73 -1.48 4.06
C LEU A 116 15.84 -1.95 4.99
N ILE A 117 15.95 -3.28 5.14
CA ILE A 117 16.98 -3.93 5.94
C ILE A 117 17.82 -4.81 5.01
N LYS A 118 19.11 -4.47 4.89
CA LYS A 118 20.07 -5.27 4.14
C LYS A 118 20.32 -6.61 4.86
N ASN A 119 20.71 -7.65 4.12
CA ASN A 119 21.07 -8.98 4.65
C ASN A 119 19.95 -9.68 5.46
N ASP A 120 18.70 -9.62 4.98
CA ASP A 120 17.54 -10.21 5.66
C ASP A 120 17.43 -11.75 5.55
N LYS A 121 18.33 -12.40 4.80
CA LYS A 121 18.29 -13.85 4.49
C LYS A 121 18.06 -14.72 5.73
N TYR A 122 18.73 -14.41 6.84
CA TYR A 122 18.65 -15.18 8.10
C TYR A 122 17.79 -14.51 9.19
N ASN A 123 17.12 -13.40 8.88
CA ASN A 123 16.36 -12.61 9.86
C ASN A 123 14.87 -12.51 9.43
N PRO A 124 13.97 -13.33 10.01
CA PRO A 124 12.54 -13.33 9.68
C PRO A 124 11.87 -11.96 9.83
N GLU A 125 12.23 -11.20 10.86
CA GLU A 125 11.68 -9.87 11.13
C GLU A 125 12.07 -8.88 10.02
N ALA A 126 13.33 -8.94 9.57
CA ALA A 126 13.83 -8.13 8.46
C ALA A 126 13.14 -8.51 7.14
N ARG A 127 12.88 -9.80 6.90
CA ARG A 127 12.14 -10.25 5.71
C ARG A 127 10.72 -9.71 5.72
N LYS A 128 10.05 -9.76 6.87
CA LYS A 128 8.69 -9.22 7.03
C LYS A 128 8.68 -7.71 6.77
N LYS A 129 9.69 -6.97 7.24
CA LYS A 129 9.81 -5.53 6.96
C LYS A 129 10.11 -5.23 5.50
N ASN A 130 10.87 -6.06 4.80
CA ASN A 130 11.17 -5.87 3.38
C ASN A 130 9.98 -6.24 2.48
N GLN A 131 9.20 -7.26 2.85
CA GLN A 131 7.93 -7.61 2.21
C GLN A 131 6.84 -6.59 2.57
N ARG A 132 6.74 -5.54 1.77
CA ARG A 132 5.88 -4.40 2.06
C ARG A 132 5.29 -3.82 0.79
N VAL A 133 4.27 -2.99 0.99
CA VAL A 133 3.74 -2.08 -0.01
C VAL A 133 3.97 -0.65 0.45
N GLU A 134 4.28 0.21 -0.50
CA GLU A 134 4.46 1.64 -0.30
C GLU A 134 3.50 2.41 -1.20
N ILE A 135 3.11 3.62 -0.78
CA ILE A 135 2.37 4.58 -1.60
C ILE A 135 3.28 5.77 -1.83
N LYS A 136 3.56 6.07 -3.09
CA LYS A 136 4.25 7.29 -3.47
C LYS A 136 3.24 8.32 -3.97
N ILE A 137 3.26 9.52 -3.40
CA ILE A 137 2.46 10.65 -3.89
C ILE A 137 3.09 11.18 -5.17
N LEU A 138 2.37 11.10 -6.28
CA LEU A 138 2.85 11.55 -7.60
C LEU A 138 2.51 13.01 -7.87
N SER A 139 1.32 13.44 -7.47
CA SER A 139 0.85 14.82 -7.56
C SER A 139 -0.31 15.06 -6.60
N MET A 140 -0.56 16.32 -6.26
CA MET A 140 -1.69 16.79 -5.46
C MET A 140 -2.22 18.12 -6.00
N ASP A 141 -2.15 18.27 -7.33
CA ASP A 141 -2.49 19.50 -8.02
C ASP A 141 -3.92 19.38 -8.54
N GLY A 142 -4.80 20.26 -8.06
CA GLY A 142 -6.17 20.46 -8.53
C GLY A 142 -6.29 21.74 -9.32
#